data_AF-M5RZ87-F1
#
_entry.id   AF-M5RZ87-F1
#
_cell.length_a   1.000
_cell.length_b   1.000
_cell.length_c   1.000
_cell.angle_alpha   90.00
_cell.angle_beta   90.00
_cell.angle_gamma   90.00
#
_symmetry.space_group_name_H-M   'P 1'
#
loop_
_entity.id
_entity.type
_entity.pdbx_description
1 polymer ?
#
loop_
_entity_poly.entity_id
_entity_poly.type
_entity_poly.pdbx_seq_one_letter_code
_entity_poly.pdbx_strand_id
1 'polypeptide(L)'
;MSDHDKNHSDFPTAEIAKPQPAWIRRHSPMWILTLACLVIAIGLTWYSSAAPGTPIVLHFDDGHGLKPGDPIRHRGIQIGVVEKVSLRQDLNGIDVTAILDQASSTVACEGSRFWIVRPEVGMTGVSGLETAVGPKYIAVIPGDPTQKQFEFTGLTSRPPDDLGRGGMELVLRGDDRWGVYPGSPLTWRGIDVGQVLSSSLSPDAMHVDIRVRVDQRHTRLLSRNSKFWVTSGVQMGLDVTGFEFSAESLTTIARGGIAFMTPGPAISDDDVQPGDVFTLYRRRDDAWLESATPLNLLAHGPPPMGTVVATWKQSYFGITRTRSDRAACLAVALPDQGQGILVPADLIANKSNAAEGSFQLNYQANGADSVLDAPASPASPDGILVFQVADSEIPQNQIITADRIRIPQSPEDCFAVNRRSGDDQSDVVIEMIGAEQLGDNGSLWDCREAKFSREVWHGAAVISSRDEKLIGVLLVNEKGVQIAPLTDLPDGTGSPAR
;
A
#
# COMPACT_ATOMS: atom_id res chain seq x y z
N MET A 1 97.37 -74.50 7.72
CA MET A 1 96.74 -75.68 8.33
C MET A 1 95.30 -75.68 7.87
N SER A 2 94.94 -76.70 7.07
CA SER A 2 93.62 -77.19 6.62
C SER A 2 92.48 -76.20 6.37
N ASP A 3 92.00 -76.09 5.12
CA ASP A 3 91.03 -77.00 4.46
C ASP A 3 89.60 -76.87 5.00
N HIS A 4 88.72 -76.26 4.21
CA HIS A 4 87.44 -76.84 3.79
C HIS A 4 86.80 -75.86 2.78
N ASP A 5 86.81 -76.13 1.47
CA ASP A 5 86.00 -77.11 0.75
C ASP A 5 84.53 -76.64 0.60
N LYS A 6 84.16 -76.22 -0.62
CA LYS A 6 83.23 -76.92 -1.53
C LYS A 6 82.53 -75.96 -2.51
N ASN A 7 82.64 -76.35 -3.79
CA ASN A 7 81.58 -76.46 -4.81
C ASN A 7 80.66 -75.25 -5.10
N HIS A 8 80.20 -74.96 -6.31
CA HIS A 8 80.43 -75.33 -7.72
C HIS A 8 79.32 -74.56 -8.50
N SER A 9 79.31 -74.68 -9.84
CA SER A 9 78.25 -74.25 -10.79
C SER A 9 78.22 -72.74 -11.08
N ASP A 10 78.78 -72.21 -12.18
CA ASP A 10 78.73 -72.51 -13.63
C ASP A 10 77.47 -71.94 -14.31
N PHE A 11 77.66 -70.84 -15.05
CA PHE A 11 76.72 -70.35 -16.06
C PHE A 11 77.48 -69.68 -17.22
N PRO A 12 77.07 -69.92 -18.49
CA PRO A 12 77.76 -69.44 -19.68
C PRO A 12 77.58 -67.93 -19.92
N THR A 13 78.65 -67.28 -20.36
CA THR A 13 78.72 -65.84 -20.65
C THR A 13 78.21 -65.54 -22.07
N ALA A 14 77.18 -64.70 -22.20
CA ALA A 14 76.70 -64.18 -23.48
C ALA A 14 77.47 -62.91 -23.87
N GLU A 15 78.01 -62.87 -25.09
CA GLU A 15 78.77 -61.75 -25.63
C GLU A 15 77.82 -60.64 -26.15
N ILE A 16 78.00 -59.43 -25.62
CA ILE A 16 77.11 -58.26 -25.80
C ILE A 16 77.57 -57.45 -27.03
N ALA A 17 76.69 -57.30 -28.03
CA ALA A 17 76.87 -56.31 -29.10
C ALA A 17 76.26 -54.95 -28.71
N LYS A 18 77.05 -53.87 -28.89
CA LYS A 18 76.86 -52.52 -28.33
C LYS A 18 75.71 -51.72 -29.00
N PRO A 19 74.91 -50.93 -28.26
CA PRO A 19 73.93 -50.01 -28.83
C PRO A 19 74.59 -48.71 -29.35
N GLN A 20 74.16 -48.24 -30.53
CA GLN A 20 74.57 -46.95 -31.10
C GLN A 20 73.82 -45.78 -30.41
N PRO A 21 74.47 -44.61 -30.18
CA PRO A 21 73.87 -43.51 -29.45
C PRO A 21 73.08 -42.57 -30.38
N ALA A 22 71.78 -42.43 -30.14
CA ALA A 22 70.96 -41.38 -30.76
C ALA A 22 70.81 -40.19 -29.78
N TRP A 23 71.75 -39.26 -29.87
CA TRP A 23 71.73 -37.94 -29.21
C TRP A 23 70.79 -37.00 -29.99
N ILE A 24 69.85 -36.37 -29.26
CA ILE A 24 69.08 -35.13 -29.54
C ILE A 24 68.14 -35.10 -30.76
N ARG A 25 66.82 -35.05 -30.52
CA ARG A 25 65.98 -33.81 -30.48
C ARG A 25 64.50 -34.19 -30.38
N ARG A 26 63.79 -33.68 -29.37
CA ARG A 26 62.34 -33.36 -29.40
C ARG A 26 61.93 -32.75 -28.05
N HIS A 27 61.95 -31.43 -27.93
CA HIS A 27 61.06 -30.79 -26.97
C HIS A 27 59.64 -30.97 -27.51
N SER A 28 58.92 -31.93 -26.93
CA SER A 28 57.56 -32.27 -27.33
C SER A 28 56.64 -31.07 -27.06
N PRO A 29 55.80 -30.63 -28.03
CA PRO A 29 54.82 -29.55 -27.82
C PRO A 29 53.80 -29.86 -26.71
N MET A 30 53.75 -31.11 -26.23
CA MET A 30 52.94 -31.51 -25.07
C MET A 30 53.26 -30.73 -23.78
N TRP A 31 54.51 -30.26 -23.59
CA TRP A 31 54.87 -29.48 -22.40
C TRP A 31 54.29 -28.06 -22.38
N ILE A 32 53.96 -27.49 -23.55
CA ILE A 32 53.34 -26.17 -23.63
C ILE A 32 51.88 -26.26 -23.19
N LEU A 33 51.18 -27.34 -23.56
CA LEU A 33 49.80 -27.57 -23.17
C LEU A 33 49.66 -27.78 -21.65
N THR A 34 50.56 -28.55 -21.04
CA THR A 34 50.54 -28.73 -19.58
C THR A 34 50.81 -27.42 -18.84
N LEU A 35 51.74 -26.60 -19.33
CA LEU A 35 52.05 -25.30 -18.74
C LEU A 35 50.90 -24.30 -18.94
N ALA A 36 50.22 -24.31 -20.08
CA ALA A 36 49.03 -23.50 -20.34
C ALA A 36 47.87 -23.88 -19.40
N CYS A 37 47.61 -25.19 -19.23
CA CYS A 37 46.61 -25.66 -18.26
C CYS A 37 46.97 -25.27 -16.82
N LEU A 38 48.25 -25.33 -16.45
CA LEU A 38 48.73 -24.88 -15.13
C LEU A 38 48.47 -23.37 -14.92
N VAL A 39 48.78 -22.54 -15.91
CA VAL A 39 48.55 -21.09 -15.84
C VAL A 39 47.05 -20.77 -15.75
N ILE A 40 46.21 -21.48 -16.51
CA ILE A 40 44.75 -21.33 -16.44
C ILE A 40 44.24 -21.77 -15.06
N ALA A 41 44.72 -22.88 -14.52
CA ALA A 41 44.34 -23.35 -13.19
C ALA A 41 44.75 -22.35 -12.09
N ILE A 42 45.97 -21.82 -12.15
CA ILE A 42 46.46 -20.78 -11.23
C ILE A 42 45.62 -19.50 -11.39
N GLY A 43 45.35 -19.09 -12.63
CA GLY A 43 44.53 -17.91 -12.94
C GLY A 43 43.10 -18.04 -12.42
N LEU A 44 42.46 -19.20 -12.60
CA LEU A 44 41.13 -19.49 -12.07
C LEU A 44 41.13 -19.54 -10.54
N THR A 45 42.19 -20.06 -9.92
CA THR A 45 42.32 -20.11 -8.44
C THR A 45 42.52 -18.71 -7.85
N TRP A 46 43.25 -17.83 -8.53
CA TRP A 46 43.37 -16.42 -8.14
C TRP A 46 42.09 -15.63 -8.40
N TYR A 47 41.44 -15.85 -9.54
CA TYR A 47 40.18 -15.19 -9.86
C TYR A 47 39.03 -15.64 -8.95
N SER A 48 39.08 -16.88 -8.42
CA SER A 48 38.10 -17.37 -7.44
C SER A 48 38.35 -16.90 -6.00
N SER A 49 39.44 -16.18 -5.75
CA SER A 49 39.65 -15.48 -4.47
C SER A 49 38.75 -14.24 -4.46
N ALA A 50 37.50 -14.43 -4.05
CA ALA A 50 36.51 -13.39 -3.86
C ALA A 50 37.08 -12.22 -3.05
N ALA A 51 36.69 -10.99 -3.41
CA ALA A 51 37.11 -9.78 -2.71
C ALA A 51 36.90 -9.92 -1.18
N PRO A 52 37.84 -9.46 -0.34
CA PRO A 52 37.69 -9.57 1.11
C PRO A 52 36.43 -8.83 1.53
N GLY A 53 35.48 -9.57 2.11
CA GLY A 53 34.28 -8.98 2.68
C GLY A 53 34.59 -8.08 3.87
N THR A 54 33.59 -7.36 4.35
CA THR A 54 33.75 -6.43 5.49
C THR A 54 33.50 -7.18 6.80
N PRO A 55 34.51 -7.33 7.68
CA PRO A 55 34.32 -8.00 8.96
C PRO A 55 33.54 -7.12 9.93
N ILE A 56 32.59 -7.71 10.65
CA ILE A 56 31.82 -7.09 11.72
C ILE A 56 31.83 -8.00 12.96
N VAL A 57 31.70 -7.39 14.13
CA VAL A 57 31.59 -8.06 15.42
C VAL A 57 30.20 -7.79 15.98
N LEU A 58 29.48 -8.86 16.34
CA LEU A 58 28.15 -8.79 16.93
C LEU A 58 28.19 -9.38 18.34
N HIS A 59 27.71 -8.61 19.32
CA HIS A 59 27.63 -9.01 20.72
C HIS A 59 26.21 -9.46 21.05
N PHE A 60 26.02 -10.72 21.41
CA PHE A 60 24.71 -11.23 21.86
C PHE A 60 24.80 -11.76 23.29
N ASP A 61 23.70 -11.69 24.03
CA ASP A 61 23.61 -12.31 25.35
C ASP A 61 23.65 -13.85 25.25
N ASP A 62 23.00 -14.40 24.21
CA ASP A 62 22.89 -15.84 23.97
C ASP A 62 23.18 -16.18 22.50
N GLY A 63 23.89 -17.29 22.28
CA GLY A 63 24.18 -17.77 20.92
C GLY A 63 23.09 -18.57 20.24
N HIS A 64 22.11 -19.06 20.99
CA HIS A 64 20.98 -19.85 20.50
C HIS A 64 21.36 -20.90 19.45
N GLY A 65 22.54 -21.53 19.54
CA GLY A 65 23.02 -22.55 18.60
C GLY A 65 23.42 -22.06 17.22
N LEU A 66 23.77 -20.78 17.06
CA LEU A 66 24.49 -20.23 15.91
C LEU A 66 25.80 -20.99 15.67
N LYS A 67 26.15 -21.19 14.40
CA LYS A 67 27.38 -21.87 13.98
C LYS A 67 28.11 -21.08 12.90
N PRO A 68 29.44 -21.29 12.76
CA PRO A 68 30.16 -20.87 11.57
C PRO A 68 29.46 -21.36 10.29
N GLY A 69 29.25 -20.45 9.34
CA GLY A 69 28.54 -20.70 8.09
C GLY A 69 27.07 -20.25 8.07
N ASP A 70 26.49 -19.88 9.21
CA ASP A 70 25.12 -19.37 9.26
C ASP A 70 25.01 -18.01 8.51
N PRO A 71 23.97 -17.80 7.67
CA PRO A 71 23.89 -16.60 6.85
C PRO A 71 23.41 -15.37 7.63
N ILE A 72 23.86 -14.20 7.20
CA ILE A 72 23.25 -12.92 7.57
C ILE A 72 22.30 -12.52 6.44
N ARG A 73 21.06 -12.15 6.78
CA ARG A 73 20.02 -11.83 5.80
C ARG A 73 19.39 -10.46 6.03
N HIS A 74 19.11 -9.76 4.94
CA HIS A 74 18.25 -8.59 4.91
C HIS A 74 17.10 -8.84 3.93
N ARG A 75 15.85 -8.67 4.38
CA ARG A 75 14.64 -8.93 3.58
C ARG A 75 14.64 -10.30 2.86
N GLY A 76 15.21 -11.32 3.52
CA GLY A 76 15.29 -12.69 2.99
C GLY A 76 16.49 -12.97 2.07
N ILE A 77 17.25 -11.94 1.68
CA ILE A 77 18.44 -12.07 0.83
C ILE A 77 19.69 -12.22 1.70
N GLN A 78 20.57 -13.16 1.37
CA GLN A 78 21.85 -13.32 2.05
C GLN A 78 22.80 -12.18 1.68
N ILE A 79 23.40 -11.56 2.70
CA ILE A 79 24.30 -10.41 2.57
C ILE A 79 25.64 -10.60 3.29
N GLY A 80 25.83 -11.76 3.93
CA GLY A 80 27.02 -12.09 4.69
C GLY A 80 26.93 -13.47 5.34
N VAL A 81 27.97 -13.85 6.07
CA VAL A 81 28.12 -15.16 6.70
C VAL A 81 28.82 -15.04 8.05
N VAL A 82 28.40 -15.86 9.02
CA VAL A 82 29.08 -16.00 10.31
C VAL A 82 30.38 -16.77 10.13
N GLU A 83 31.51 -16.18 10.51
CA GLU A 83 32.83 -16.79 10.43
C GLU A 83 33.16 -17.54 11.72
N LYS A 84 32.92 -16.92 12.87
CA LYS A 84 33.29 -17.47 14.18
C LYS A 84 32.30 -17.06 15.27
N VAL A 85 32.03 -18.00 16.18
CA VAL A 85 31.26 -17.76 17.41
C VAL A 85 32.16 -18.08 18.59
N SER A 86 32.36 -17.13 19.49
CA SER A 86 33.15 -17.29 20.71
C SER A 86 32.38 -16.82 21.94
N LEU A 87 32.58 -17.49 23.06
CA LEU A 87 32.09 -17.03 24.35
C LEU A 87 32.98 -15.89 24.86
N ARG A 88 32.37 -14.83 25.40
CA ARG A 88 33.11 -13.71 25.97
C ARG A 88 33.85 -14.15 27.24
N GLN A 89 34.96 -13.47 27.57
CA GLN A 89 35.82 -13.82 28.71
C GLN A 89 35.09 -13.77 30.07
N ASP A 90 34.06 -12.94 30.19
CA ASP A 90 33.22 -12.79 31.38
C ASP A 90 32.12 -13.87 31.49
N LEU A 91 32.01 -14.77 30.50
CA LEU A 91 30.97 -15.80 30.37
C LEU A 91 29.53 -15.24 30.29
N ASN A 92 29.37 -13.92 30.14
CA ASN A 92 28.07 -13.25 30.22
C ASN A 92 27.55 -12.83 28.83
N GLY A 93 27.95 -13.56 27.79
CA GLY A 93 27.56 -13.31 26.41
C GLY A 93 28.46 -14.00 25.40
N ILE A 94 28.12 -13.87 24.13
CA ILE A 94 28.90 -14.34 23.00
C ILE A 94 29.29 -13.20 22.06
N ASP A 95 30.45 -13.36 21.43
CA ASP A 95 30.94 -12.49 20.37
C ASP A 95 30.95 -13.28 19.06
N VAL A 96 30.21 -12.78 18.07
CA VAL A 96 30.07 -13.38 16.75
C VAL A 96 30.84 -12.53 15.74
N THR A 97 31.88 -13.10 15.15
CA THR A 97 32.59 -12.49 14.02
C THR A 97 31.91 -12.93 12.73
N ALA A 98 31.47 -11.97 11.93
CA ALA A 98 30.82 -12.22 10.65
C ALA A 98 31.42 -11.38 9.54
N ILE A 99 31.32 -11.85 8.31
CA ILE A 99 31.83 -11.18 7.12
C ILE A 99 30.64 -10.80 6.25
N LEU A 100 30.48 -9.52 5.97
CA LEU A 100 29.50 -8.99 5.01
C LEU A 100 30.08 -8.98 3.59
N ASP A 101 29.22 -9.23 2.61
CA ASP A 101 29.59 -9.12 1.20
C ASP A 101 29.95 -7.68 0.84
N GLN A 102 30.85 -7.49 -0.13
CA GLN A 102 31.31 -6.15 -0.54
C GLN A 102 30.15 -5.22 -0.95
N ALA A 103 29.16 -5.77 -1.67
CA ALA A 103 27.95 -5.05 -2.09
C ALA A 103 27.04 -4.62 -0.93
N SER A 104 27.18 -5.27 0.23
CA SER A 104 26.34 -5.09 1.42
C SER A 104 27.07 -4.37 2.56
N SER A 105 28.27 -3.87 2.32
CA SER A 105 29.08 -3.13 3.31
C SER A 105 28.39 -1.86 3.84
N THR A 106 27.43 -1.30 3.09
CA THR A 106 26.60 -0.16 3.51
C THR A 106 25.69 -0.49 4.69
N VAL A 107 25.42 -1.77 4.95
CA VAL A 107 24.62 -2.22 6.11
C VAL A 107 25.43 -2.13 7.41
N ALA A 108 26.76 -2.02 7.36
CA ALA A 108 27.61 -1.80 8.52
C ALA A 108 27.67 -0.30 8.88
N CYS A 109 26.54 0.24 9.35
CA CYS A 109 26.40 1.65 9.69
C CYS A 109 25.72 1.86 11.05
N GLU A 110 25.89 3.05 11.63
CA GLU A 110 25.30 3.44 12.90
C GLU A 110 23.76 3.29 12.86
N GLY A 111 23.20 2.73 13.93
CA GLY A 111 21.77 2.42 14.02
C GLY A 111 21.34 1.12 13.35
N SER A 112 22.28 0.35 12.78
CA SER A 112 21.96 -0.99 12.25
C SER A 112 21.66 -1.96 13.38
N ARG A 113 20.51 -2.63 13.26
CA ARG A 113 19.96 -3.52 14.29
C ARG A 113 20.01 -4.96 13.81
N PHE A 114 20.77 -5.80 14.50
CA PHE A 114 20.94 -7.22 14.21
C PHE A 114 20.20 -8.06 15.25
N TRP A 115 19.55 -9.15 14.85
CA TRP A 115 18.95 -10.11 15.78
C TRP A 115 19.00 -11.53 15.22
N ILE A 116 19.00 -12.52 16.11
CA ILE A 116 18.97 -13.93 15.74
C ILE A 116 17.51 -14.32 15.45
N VAL A 117 17.23 -14.83 14.25
CA VAL A 117 15.89 -15.33 13.93
C VAL A 117 15.72 -16.72 14.51
N ARG A 118 14.65 -16.90 15.28
CA ARG A 118 14.30 -18.14 15.96
C ARG A 118 12.93 -18.62 15.48
N PRO A 119 12.64 -19.93 15.55
CA PRO A 119 11.30 -20.41 15.29
C PRO A 119 10.41 -19.98 16.45
N GLU A 120 9.55 -19.00 16.18
CA GLU A 120 8.59 -18.48 17.15
C GLU A 120 7.20 -18.93 16.75
N VAL A 121 6.60 -19.77 17.60
CA VAL A 121 5.18 -20.12 17.54
C VAL A 121 4.46 -19.16 18.46
N GLY A 122 4.05 -18.02 17.91
CA GLY A 122 3.26 -17.03 18.62
C GLY A 122 1.77 -17.27 18.42
N MET A 123 0.95 -16.73 19.33
CA MET A 123 -0.50 -16.76 19.13
C MET A 123 -0.93 -16.04 17.85
N THR A 124 -0.15 -15.07 17.33
CA THR A 124 -0.40 -14.21 16.15
C THR A 124 0.07 -14.79 14.81
N GLY A 125 0.83 -15.87 14.82
CA GLY A 125 1.35 -16.50 13.61
C GLY A 125 2.59 -17.34 13.91
N VAL A 126 3.05 -18.08 12.91
CA VAL A 126 4.29 -18.84 13.02
C VAL A 126 5.36 -18.12 12.20
N SER A 127 6.47 -17.76 12.84
CA SER A 127 7.61 -17.12 12.19
C SER A 127 8.87 -17.94 12.40
N GLY A 128 9.80 -17.89 11.45
CA GLY A 128 11.08 -18.56 11.60
C GLY A 128 11.01 -20.10 11.60
N LEU A 129 9.90 -20.73 11.17
CA LEU A 129 9.78 -22.19 11.05
C LEU A 129 10.87 -22.79 10.17
N GLU A 130 11.35 -22.03 9.19
CA GLU A 130 12.47 -22.41 8.34
C GLU A 130 13.76 -22.67 9.13
N THR A 131 13.90 -22.07 10.33
CA THR A 131 15.04 -22.28 11.25
C THR A 131 14.83 -23.43 12.22
N ALA A 132 13.63 -24.05 12.24
CA ALA A 132 13.37 -25.24 13.06
C ALA A 132 14.07 -26.48 12.49
N VAL A 133 14.17 -26.57 11.15
CA VAL A 133 14.83 -27.68 10.43
C VAL A 133 16.01 -27.18 9.58
N GLY A 134 16.03 -25.91 9.19
CA GLY A 134 17.11 -25.29 8.41
C GLY A 134 18.17 -24.55 9.24
N PRO A 135 19.15 -23.91 8.59
CA PRO A 135 20.20 -23.15 9.27
C PRO A 135 19.60 -21.93 9.99
N LYS A 136 20.17 -21.62 11.16
CA LYS A 136 19.85 -20.38 11.87
C LYS A 136 20.45 -19.22 11.10
N TYR A 137 19.86 -18.05 11.22
CA TYR A 137 20.36 -16.88 10.51
C TYR A 137 20.19 -15.62 11.34
N ILE A 138 21.06 -14.66 11.09
CA ILE A 138 21.00 -13.34 11.70
C ILE A 138 20.27 -12.44 10.70
N ALA A 139 19.23 -11.76 11.16
CA ALA A 139 18.55 -10.75 10.36
C ALA A 139 19.05 -9.35 10.74
N VAL A 140 19.01 -8.43 9.78
CA VAL A 140 19.42 -7.05 9.98
C VAL A 140 18.43 -6.06 9.40
N ILE A 141 18.27 -4.92 10.07
CA ILE A 141 17.71 -3.70 9.50
C ILE A 141 18.83 -2.64 9.49
N PRO A 142 19.21 -2.10 8.31
CA PRO A 142 20.22 -1.07 8.22
C PRO A 142 19.73 0.24 8.85
N GLY A 143 20.63 0.96 9.48
CA GLY A 143 20.41 2.31 9.99
C GLY A 143 20.69 3.39 8.94
N ASP A 144 21.18 4.54 9.39
CA ASP A 144 21.57 5.64 8.51
C ASP A 144 22.97 5.33 7.91
N PRO A 145 23.12 5.29 6.57
CA PRO A 145 24.36 4.89 5.92
C PRO A 145 25.50 5.92 6.05
N THR A 146 25.26 7.10 6.64
CA THR A 146 26.24 8.19 6.74
C THR A 146 27.42 7.89 7.66
N GLN A 147 27.21 7.11 8.73
CA GLN A 147 28.27 6.77 9.69
C GLN A 147 28.53 5.27 9.69
N LYS A 148 29.77 4.84 9.40
CA LYS A 148 30.14 3.42 9.40
C LYS A 148 30.42 2.93 10.81
N GLN A 149 29.93 1.74 11.12
CA GLN A 149 30.15 1.05 12.40
C GLN A 149 30.39 -0.44 12.12
N PHE A 150 31.32 -1.07 12.84
CA PHE A 150 31.69 -2.48 12.63
C PHE A 150 31.47 -3.36 13.86
N GLU A 151 31.02 -2.76 14.96
CA GLU A 151 30.77 -3.44 16.23
C GLU A 151 29.34 -3.13 16.66
N PHE A 152 28.52 -4.16 16.87
CA PHE A 152 27.09 -4.00 17.13
C PHE A 152 26.65 -4.83 18.32
N THR A 153 25.69 -4.29 19.08
CA THR A 153 24.95 -5.07 20.07
C THR A 153 23.76 -5.73 19.39
N GLY A 154 23.73 -7.05 19.43
CA GLY A 154 22.66 -7.87 18.90
C GLY A 154 21.44 -7.88 19.81
N LEU A 155 20.26 -7.74 19.21
CA LEU A 155 18.99 -7.75 19.90
C LEU A 155 18.50 -9.19 20.09
N THR A 156 17.87 -9.45 21.23
CA THR A 156 17.31 -10.76 21.59
C THR A 156 16.08 -11.12 20.76
N SER A 157 15.30 -10.12 20.34
CA SER A 157 14.09 -10.29 19.53
C SER A 157 14.10 -9.33 18.34
N ARG A 158 13.28 -9.66 17.33
CA ARG A 158 13.05 -8.74 16.22
C ARG A 158 12.58 -7.38 16.78
N PRO A 159 13.23 -6.26 16.44
CA PRO A 159 12.72 -4.95 16.79
C PRO A 159 11.37 -4.73 16.07
N PRO A 160 10.42 -3.99 16.67
CA PRO A 160 9.24 -3.52 15.95
C PRO A 160 9.67 -2.90 14.61
N ASP A 161 8.89 -3.17 13.57
CA ASP A 161 9.19 -2.83 12.17
C ASP A 161 9.05 -1.29 11.96
N ASP A 162 9.88 -0.51 12.66
CA ASP A 162 9.78 0.97 12.74
C ASP A 162 10.37 1.66 11.50
N LEU A 163 11.26 0.99 10.76
CA LEU A 163 12.05 1.63 9.69
C LEU A 163 11.51 1.42 8.27
N GLY A 164 10.44 0.63 8.09
CA GLY A 164 9.97 0.23 6.76
C GLY A 164 8.57 0.71 6.37
N ARG A 165 7.69 0.98 7.34
CA ARG A 165 6.29 1.28 7.10
C ARG A 165 5.92 2.58 7.80
N GLY A 166 6.05 3.70 7.09
CA GLY A 166 5.55 4.99 7.56
C GLY A 166 4.09 4.90 8.05
N GLY A 167 3.68 5.85 8.86
CA GLY A 167 2.35 5.86 9.47
C GLY A 167 2.28 6.79 10.67
N MET A 168 1.14 6.77 11.35
CA MET A 168 0.88 7.55 12.56
C MET A 168 1.05 6.66 13.79
N GLU A 169 1.98 7.00 14.67
CA GLU A 169 2.14 6.32 15.96
C GLU A 169 1.36 7.04 17.05
N LEU A 170 0.58 6.28 17.82
CA LEU A 170 -0.26 6.80 18.90
C LEU A 170 0.00 6.01 20.19
N VAL A 171 -0.33 6.62 21.33
CA VAL A 171 -0.32 5.95 22.63
C VAL A 171 -1.76 5.76 23.11
N LEU A 172 -2.16 4.52 23.35
CA LEU A 172 -3.46 4.18 23.91
C LEU A 172 -3.28 3.87 25.39
N ARG A 173 -3.90 4.68 26.25
CA ARG A 173 -3.82 4.57 27.71
C ARG A 173 -5.07 3.92 28.27
N GLY A 174 -4.88 2.81 28.98
CA GLY A 174 -5.93 2.09 29.71
C GLY A 174 -5.55 1.84 31.17
N ASP A 175 -6.50 1.34 31.95
CA ASP A 175 -6.27 0.79 33.29
C ASP A 175 -5.65 -0.62 33.24
N ASP A 176 -5.87 -1.36 32.16
CA ASP A 176 -5.29 -2.68 31.90
C ASP A 176 -5.07 -2.88 30.38
N ARG A 177 -4.25 -3.86 30.01
CA ARG A 177 -4.00 -4.25 28.62
C ARG A 177 -5.12 -5.10 28.00
N TRP A 178 -6.00 -5.67 28.83
CA TRP A 178 -7.15 -6.50 28.42
C TRP A 178 -6.85 -7.57 27.34
N GLY A 179 -5.69 -8.23 27.43
CA GLY A 179 -5.32 -9.30 26.50
C GLY A 179 -4.87 -8.82 25.11
N VAL A 180 -4.53 -7.54 24.97
CA VAL A 180 -3.81 -7.00 23.81
C VAL A 180 -2.31 -7.27 23.96
N TYR A 181 -1.66 -7.69 22.87
CA TYR A 181 -0.23 -8.00 22.83
C TYR A 181 0.46 -7.26 21.67
N PRO A 182 1.79 -7.07 21.72
CA PRO A 182 2.55 -6.65 20.54
C PRO A 182 2.23 -7.53 19.34
N GLY A 183 1.91 -6.91 18.20
CA GLY A 183 1.43 -7.58 17.00
C GLY A 183 -0.07 -7.84 16.92
N SER A 184 -0.86 -7.50 17.95
CA SER A 184 -2.32 -7.47 17.86
C SER A 184 -2.78 -6.50 16.75
N PRO A 185 -3.81 -6.83 15.97
CA PRO A 185 -4.29 -5.97 14.90
C PRO A 185 -4.99 -4.73 15.47
N LEU A 186 -4.79 -3.59 14.80
CA LEU A 186 -5.60 -2.40 14.97
C LEU A 186 -6.58 -2.33 13.80
N THR A 187 -7.87 -2.30 14.09
CA THR A 187 -8.93 -2.47 13.09
C THR A 187 -9.89 -1.27 13.02
N TRP A 188 -10.40 -1.01 11.84
CA TRP A 188 -11.54 -0.11 11.62
C TRP A 188 -12.64 -0.91 10.93
N ARG A 189 -13.81 -1.03 11.58
CA ARG A 189 -14.93 -1.87 11.10
C ARG A 189 -14.50 -3.30 10.70
N GLY A 190 -13.51 -3.87 11.41
CA GLY A 190 -12.99 -5.22 11.19
C GLY A 190 -11.89 -5.34 10.12
N ILE A 191 -11.52 -4.24 9.45
CA ILE A 191 -10.41 -4.20 8.49
C ILE A 191 -9.11 -3.84 9.22
N ASP A 192 -8.04 -4.58 8.96
CA ASP A 192 -6.71 -4.28 9.50
C ASP A 192 -6.17 -2.96 8.92
N VAL A 193 -6.02 -1.97 9.78
CA VAL A 193 -5.55 -0.62 9.43
C VAL A 193 -4.24 -0.24 10.13
N GLY A 194 -3.75 -1.12 11.00
CA GLY A 194 -2.52 -0.92 11.74
C GLY A 194 -2.23 -2.09 12.68
N GLN A 195 -1.30 -1.87 13.62
CA GLN A 195 -0.89 -2.89 14.58
C GLN A 195 -0.41 -2.30 15.90
N VAL A 196 -0.47 -3.11 16.95
CA VAL A 196 0.15 -2.80 18.24
C VAL A 196 1.66 -3.02 18.16
N LEU A 197 2.44 -2.01 18.53
CA LEU A 197 3.90 -2.05 18.52
C LEU A 197 4.46 -2.57 19.87
N SER A 198 3.97 -2.01 20.97
CA SER A 198 4.45 -2.36 22.31
C SER A 198 3.43 -2.04 23.40
N SER A 199 3.63 -2.63 24.58
CA SER A 199 2.86 -2.34 25.80
C SER A 199 3.82 -2.12 26.95
N SER A 200 3.68 -1.02 27.66
CA SER A 200 4.49 -0.68 28.84
C SER A 200 3.61 -0.14 29.95
N LEU A 201 4.09 -0.26 31.19
CA LEU A 201 3.47 0.41 32.33
C LEU A 201 3.86 1.89 32.33
N SER A 202 2.93 2.79 32.69
CA SER A 202 3.26 4.20 32.91
C SER A 202 4.28 4.36 34.05
N PRO A 203 5.08 5.44 34.08
CA PRO A 203 6.13 5.61 35.10
C PRO A 203 5.62 5.61 36.55
N ASP A 204 4.36 6.00 36.77
CA ASP A 204 3.67 6.01 38.06
C ASP A 204 2.95 4.68 38.39
N ALA A 205 3.05 3.68 37.52
CA ALA A 205 2.40 2.38 37.64
C ALA A 205 0.86 2.39 37.68
N MET A 206 0.22 3.51 37.33
CA MET A 206 -1.25 3.65 37.39
C MET A 206 -1.97 3.22 36.11
N HIS A 207 -1.27 3.20 34.98
CA HIS A 207 -1.86 2.94 33.68
C HIS A 207 -0.99 2.03 32.82
N VAL A 208 -1.60 1.41 31.83
CA VAL A 208 -0.90 0.72 30.75
C VAL A 208 -0.90 1.63 29.53
N ASP A 209 0.29 1.91 29.01
CA ASP A 209 0.52 2.65 27.78
C ASP A 209 0.81 1.64 26.65
N ILE A 210 -0.10 1.57 25.67
CA ILE A 210 0.01 0.71 24.50
C ILE A 210 0.37 1.58 23.29
N ARG A 211 1.55 1.35 22.71
CA ARG A 211 1.94 2.04 21.46
C ARG A 211 1.34 1.30 20.27
N VAL A 212 0.67 2.05 19.40
CA VAL A 212 0.07 1.51 18.17
C VAL A 212 0.52 2.32 16.97
N ARG A 213 0.57 1.68 15.80
CA ARG A 213 0.84 2.32 14.52
C ARG A 213 -0.35 2.15 13.60
N VAL A 214 -0.88 3.27 13.11
CA VAL A 214 -1.85 3.31 12.01
C VAL A 214 -1.07 3.45 10.71
N ASP A 215 -1.34 2.61 9.73
CA ASP A 215 -0.65 2.67 8.44
C ASP A 215 -0.91 4.00 7.73
N GLN A 216 0.08 4.52 7.00
CA GLN A 216 0.02 5.83 6.33
C GLN A 216 -1.25 6.06 5.48
N ARG A 217 -1.73 5.01 4.80
CA ARG A 217 -2.94 5.08 3.96
C ARG A 217 -4.25 5.24 4.74
N HIS A 218 -4.23 4.97 6.05
CA HIS A 218 -5.40 4.98 6.92
C HIS A 218 -5.34 6.10 7.98
N THR A 219 -4.36 7.00 7.91
CA THR A 219 -4.24 8.11 8.88
C THR A 219 -5.44 9.05 8.83
N ARG A 220 -6.11 9.18 7.69
CA ARG A 220 -7.37 9.95 7.53
C ARG A 220 -8.55 9.39 8.33
N LEU A 221 -8.46 8.17 8.86
CA LEU A 221 -9.46 7.60 9.76
C LEU A 221 -9.40 8.25 11.15
N LEU A 222 -8.27 8.85 11.52
CA LEU A 222 -8.02 9.41 12.84
C LEU A 222 -8.50 10.86 12.93
N SER A 223 -9.06 11.20 14.09
CA SER A 223 -9.20 12.59 14.54
C SER A 223 -9.00 12.63 16.06
N ARG A 224 -8.93 13.83 16.66
CA ARG A 224 -8.88 13.98 18.12
C ARG A 224 -10.06 13.31 18.85
N ASN A 225 -11.17 13.09 18.16
CA ASN A 225 -12.37 12.47 18.73
C ASN A 225 -12.36 10.93 18.63
N SER A 226 -11.36 10.33 17.97
CA SER A 226 -11.29 8.87 17.80
C SER A 226 -11.39 8.12 19.13
N LYS A 227 -12.23 7.08 19.15
CA LYS A 227 -12.47 6.20 20.29
C LYS A 227 -11.92 4.83 20.00
N PHE A 228 -11.08 4.32 20.89
CA PHE A 228 -10.40 3.03 20.76
C PHE A 228 -10.93 2.05 21.80
N TRP A 229 -11.29 0.83 21.41
CA TRP A 229 -11.70 -0.20 22.35
C TRP A 229 -11.10 -1.55 22.01
N VAL A 230 -11.03 -2.42 23.01
CA VAL A 230 -10.53 -3.79 22.82
C VAL A 230 -11.59 -4.68 22.19
N THR A 231 -11.18 -5.44 21.19
CA THR A 231 -11.97 -6.50 20.57
C THR A 231 -11.43 -7.84 21.04
N SER A 232 -11.97 -8.35 22.15
CA SER A 232 -11.75 -9.74 22.59
C SER A 232 -12.93 -10.60 22.12
N GLY A 233 -12.68 -11.72 21.44
CA GLY A 233 -13.73 -12.58 20.88
C GLY A 233 -14.56 -13.39 21.88
N VAL A 234 -14.68 -12.92 23.13
CA VAL A 234 -15.59 -13.48 24.14
C VAL A 234 -16.41 -12.33 24.74
N GLN A 235 -17.44 -11.89 24.01
CA GLN A 235 -18.54 -11.16 24.62
C GLN A 235 -19.51 -12.19 25.21
N MET A 236 -19.29 -12.59 26.48
CA MET A 236 -20.34 -13.27 27.23
C MET A 236 -21.36 -12.22 27.68
N GLY A 237 -22.29 -11.87 26.79
CA GLY A 237 -23.57 -11.31 27.20
C GLY A 237 -24.38 -12.43 27.85
N LEU A 238 -24.33 -12.51 29.18
CA LEU A 238 -25.25 -13.36 29.93
C LEU A 238 -26.62 -12.70 29.95
N ASP A 239 -27.39 -12.87 28.88
CA ASP A 239 -28.84 -12.82 28.99
C ASP A 239 -29.30 -14.12 29.65
N VAL A 240 -30.10 -14.00 30.70
CA VAL A 240 -30.37 -15.07 31.68
C VAL A 240 -31.38 -16.12 31.17
N THR A 241 -31.36 -16.46 29.88
CA THR A 241 -32.28 -17.43 29.29
C THR A 241 -31.55 -18.49 28.49
N GLY A 242 -31.37 -19.67 29.11
CA GLY A 242 -31.23 -20.95 28.41
C GLY A 242 -29.82 -21.33 27.97
N PHE A 243 -29.18 -22.22 28.74
CA PHE A 243 -27.90 -22.85 28.43
C PHE A 243 -27.97 -23.76 27.19
N GLU A 244 -26.90 -23.74 26.38
CA GLU A 244 -26.28 -24.96 25.84
C GLU A 244 -24.76 -24.73 25.77
N PHE A 245 -24.00 -25.33 26.69
CA PHE A 245 -22.56 -25.16 26.83
C PHE A 245 -21.83 -26.32 26.15
N SER A 246 -21.40 -26.12 24.90
CA SER A 246 -20.43 -27.01 24.26
C SER A 246 -19.01 -26.61 24.70
N ALA A 247 -18.47 -27.35 25.67
CA ALA A 247 -17.15 -27.11 26.26
C ALA A 247 -15.96 -27.39 25.30
N GLU A 248 -16.20 -27.81 24.06
CA GLU A 248 -15.15 -28.19 23.10
C GLU A 248 -14.52 -26.99 22.34
N SER A 249 -15.07 -25.78 22.43
CA SER A 249 -14.55 -24.59 21.70
C SER A 249 -13.56 -23.71 22.49
N LEU A 250 -13.13 -24.13 23.68
CA LEU A 250 -12.34 -23.29 24.61
C LEU A 250 -10.86 -23.10 24.23
N THR A 251 -10.34 -23.80 23.21
CA THR A 251 -8.91 -23.74 22.86
C THR A 251 -8.56 -22.65 21.84
N THR A 252 -9.54 -21.97 21.25
CA THR A 252 -9.30 -20.87 20.32
C THR A 252 -9.77 -19.56 20.93
N ILE A 253 -9.08 -19.09 21.97
CA ILE A 253 -9.20 -17.69 22.41
C ILE A 253 -8.88 -16.83 21.18
N ALA A 254 -9.91 -16.19 20.61
CA ALA A 254 -9.74 -15.27 19.51
C ALA A 254 -8.74 -14.18 19.94
N ARG A 255 -7.72 -13.97 19.11
CA ARG A 255 -6.66 -12.97 19.33
C ARG A 255 -7.31 -11.63 19.68
N GLY A 256 -6.98 -11.10 20.86
CA GLY A 256 -7.40 -9.76 21.25
C GLY A 256 -6.83 -8.73 20.28
N GLY A 257 -7.69 -7.86 19.77
CA GLY A 257 -7.33 -6.74 18.91
C GLY A 257 -7.75 -5.42 19.52
N ILE A 258 -7.43 -4.33 18.83
CA ILE A 258 -7.99 -3.01 19.11
C ILE A 258 -8.83 -2.62 17.91
N ALA A 259 -10.02 -2.10 18.14
CA ALA A 259 -10.81 -1.43 17.11
C ALA A 259 -10.95 0.04 17.45
N PHE A 260 -11.14 0.87 16.45
CA PHE A 260 -11.50 2.26 16.66
C PHE A 260 -12.55 2.76 15.69
N MET A 261 -13.17 3.88 16.08
CA MET A 261 -14.05 4.67 15.24
C MET A 261 -13.85 6.16 15.54
N THR A 262 -14.31 7.02 14.65
CA THR A 262 -14.24 8.47 14.82
C THR A 262 -15.66 9.04 14.81
N PRO A 263 -16.19 9.44 15.97
CA PRO A 263 -17.48 10.14 16.10
C PRO A 263 -17.41 11.59 15.57
N GLY A 264 -18.51 12.06 14.97
CA GLY A 264 -18.61 13.43 14.45
C GLY A 264 -17.84 13.68 13.14
N PRO A 265 -17.91 14.90 12.57
CA PRO A 265 -17.28 15.23 11.30
C PRO A 265 -15.79 14.96 11.40
N ALA A 266 -15.31 14.03 10.57
CA ALA A 266 -13.93 13.58 10.62
C ALA A 266 -12.92 14.63 10.16
N ILE A 267 -13.40 15.69 9.50
CA ILE A 267 -12.62 16.88 9.16
C ILE A 267 -12.86 17.90 10.28
N SER A 268 -12.23 17.68 11.42
CA SER A 268 -11.90 18.76 12.33
C SER A 268 -10.47 19.21 12.00
N ASP A 269 -10.21 20.51 11.86
CA ASP A 269 -8.87 21.11 11.64
C ASP A 269 -7.82 20.74 12.71
N ASP A 270 -8.19 19.90 13.67
CA ASP A 270 -7.36 19.33 14.70
C ASP A 270 -6.63 18.07 14.20
N ASP A 271 -5.47 18.29 13.59
CA ASP A 271 -4.58 17.22 13.13
C ASP A 271 -4.01 16.42 14.31
N VAL A 272 -4.16 15.09 14.26
CA VAL A 272 -3.60 14.17 15.25
C VAL A 272 -2.11 14.09 15.03
N GLN A 273 -1.33 14.29 16.10
CA GLN A 273 0.13 14.28 16.01
C GLN A 273 0.72 12.94 16.45
N PRO A 274 1.90 12.56 15.92
CA PRO A 274 2.62 11.39 16.41
C PRO A 274 2.87 11.47 17.92
N GLY A 275 2.52 10.42 18.64
CA GLY A 275 2.64 10.33 20.10
C GLY A 275 1.41 10.85 20.87
N ASP A 276 0.37 11.34 20.19
CA ASP A 276 -0.88 11.72 20.85
C ASP A 276 -1.45 10.55 21.68
N VAL A 277 -2.00 10.90 22.84
CA VAL A 277 -2.50 9.95 23.83
C VAL A 277 -4.02 9.86 23.75
N PHE A 278 -4.54 8.66 23.51
CA PHE A 278 -5.97 8.35 23.50
C PHE A 278 -6.34 7.40 24.63
N THR A 279 -7.59 7.42 25.06
CA THR A 279 -8.11 6.45 26.02
C THR A 279 -8.43 5.13 25.33
N LEU A 280 -7.93 4.03 25.88
CA LEU A 280 -8.35 2.68 25.51
C LEU A 280 -9.55 2.29 26.38
N TYR A 281 -10.66 1.95 25.74
CA TYR A 281 -11.88 1.49 26.41
C TYR A 281 -11.99 -0.03 26.38
N ARG A 282 -12.57 -0.62 27.43
CA ARG A 282 -12.76 -2.08 27.49
C ARG A 282 -13.81 -2.57 26.50
N ARG A 283 -14.84 -1.77 26.27
CA ARG A 283 -15.99 -2.09 25.43
C ARG A 283 -16.30 -0.90 24.54
N ARG A 284 -16.90 -1.21 23.39
CA ARG A 284 -17.53 -0.22 22.53
C ARG A 284 -18.76 0.35 23.22
N ASP A 285 -18.96 1.66 23.10
CA ASP A 285 -20.22 2.33 23.41
C ASP A 285 -21.04 2.47 22.12
N ASP A 286 -22.32 2.10 22.16
CA ASP A 286 -23.20 2.16 20.99
C ASP A 286 -23.57 3.61 20.62
N ALA A 287 -23.52 4.55 21.58
CA ALA A 287 -23.74 5.98 21.30
C ALA A 287 -22.72 6.54 20.29
N TRP A 288 -21.51 5.96 20.22
CA TRP A 288 -20.50 6.38 19.25
C TRP A 288 -20.91 6.05 17.81
N LEU A 289 -21.60 4.92 17.57
CA LEU A 289 -22.08 4.53 16.24
C LEU A 289 -23.16 5.46 15.71
N GLU A 290 -24.10 5.85 16.58
CA GLU A 290 -25.20 6.75 16.21
C GLU A 290 -24.70 8.14 15.78
N SER A 291 -23.56 8.56 16.33
CA SER A 291 -22.91 9.84 16.02
C SER A 291 -21.85 9.77 14.91
N ALA A 292 -21.64 8.61 14.29
CA ALA A 292 -20.62 8.45 13.26
C ALA A 292 -21.08 9.06 11.93
N THR A 293 -20.35 10.06 11.42
CA THR A 293 -20.60 10.62 10.08
C THR A 293 -19.85 9.82 9.01
N PRO A 294 -20.36 9.78 7.76
CA PRO A 294 -19.62 9.21 6.64
C PRO A 294 -18.24 9.86 6.50
N LEU A 295 -17.21 9.04 6.36
CA LEU A 295 -15.86 9.51 6.10
C LEU A 295 -15.55 9.35 4.62
N ASN A 296 -15.08 10.42 4.00
CA ASN A 296 -14.58 10.35 2.63
C ASN A 296 -13.15 9.82 2.63
N LEU A 297 -12.96 8.64 2.04
CA LEU A 297 -11.66 7.98 1.93
C LEU A 297 -10.96 8.22 0.59
N LEU A 298 -11.55 9.02 -0.31
CA LEU A 298 -10.94 9.38 -1.58
C LEU A 298 -9.62 10.13 -1.32
N ALA A 299 -8.53 9.65 -1.89
CA ALA A 299 -7.20 10.23 -1.77
C ALA A 299 -7.18 11.71 -2.16
N HIS A 300 -7.92 12.09 -3.19
CA HIS A 300 -8.00 13.47 -3.69
C HIS A 300 -9.25 14.24 -3.21
N GLY A 301 -10.00 13.67 -2.26
CA GLY A 301 -11.30 14.20 -1.87
C GLY A 301 -12.35 14.11 -2.99
N PRO A 302 -13.61 14.45 -2.68
CA PRO A 302 -14.69 14.40 -3.66
C PRO A 302 -14.46 15.47 -4.75
N PRO A 303 -14.87 15.21 -6.00
CA PRO A 303 -14.83 16.23 -7.03
C PRO A 303 -15.71 17.44 -6.62
N PRO A 304 -15.25 18.68 -6.81
CA PRO A 304 -16.09 19.85 -6.63
C PRO A 304 -17.26 19.80 -7.61
N MET A 305 -18.47 20.08 -7.10
CA MET A 305 -19.70 20.03 -7.87
C MET A 305 -20.48 21.32 -7.70
N GLY A 306 -20.99 21.82 -8.83
CA GLY A 306 -22.00 22.87 -8.87
C GLY A 306 -23.37 22.30 -9.20
N THR A 307 -24.37 23.18 -9.24
CA THR A 307 -25.70 22.88 -9.76
C THR A 307 -25.98 23.78 -10.95
N VAL A 308 -26.49 23.21 -12.04
CA VAL A 308 -27.06 23.99 -13.13
C VAL A 308 -28.58 23.94 -13.04
N VAL A 309 -29.19 25.12 -13.08
CA VAL A 309 -30.65 25.29 -13.07
C VAL A 309 -31.10 25.85 -14.42
N ALA A 310 -31.88 25.08 -15.14
CA ALA A 310 -32.48 25.50 -16.40
C ALA A 310 -33.91 25.98 -16.17
N THR A 311 -34.21 27.24 -16.50
CA THR A 311 -35.53 27.86 -16.33
C THR A 311 -36.12 28.26 -17.67
N TRP A 312 -37.41 28.02 -17.89
CA TRP A 312 -38.10 28.42 -19.13
C TRP A 312 -39.58 28.71 -18.88
N LYS A 313 -40.21 29.45 -19.79
CA LYS A 313 -41.67 29.65 -19.78
C LYS A 313 -42.32 28.69 -20.75
N GLN A 314 -43.38 28.03 -20.32
CA GLN A 314 -44.19 27.13 -21.14
C GLN A 314 -45.64 27.61 -21.13
N SER A 315 -46.24 27.74 -22.32
CA SER A 315 -47.61 28.20 -22.49
C SER A 315 -48.50 27.05 -22.95
N TYR A 316 -49.61 26.82 -22.25
CA TYR A 316 -50.61 25.81 -22.62
C TYR A 316 -52.01 26.38 -22.38
N PHE A 317 -52.88 26.30 -23.40
CA PHE A 317 -54.24 26.89 -23.37
C PHE A 317 -54.30 28.35 -22.85
N GLY A 318 -53.33 29.19 -23.25
CA GLY A 318 -53.28 30.60 -22.85
C GLY A 318 -52.77 30.87 -21.43
N ILE A 319 -52.38 29.83 -20.67
CA ILE A 319 -51.75 29.98 -19.36
C ILE A 319 -50.24 29.77 -19.49
N THR A 320 -49.46 30.79 -19.17
CA THR A 320 -48.00 30.72 -19.12
C THR A 320 -47.55 30.30 -17.72
N ARG A 321 -46.75 29.24 -17.62
CA ARG A 321 -46.10 28.82 -16.37
C ARG A 321 -44.59 28.79 -16.52
N THR A 322 -43.88 29.27 -15.51
CA THR A 322 -42.44 29.07 -15.39
C THR A 322 -42.17 27.63 -14.97
N ARG A 323 -41.23 26.98 -15.65
CA ARG A 323 -40.72 25.65 -15.34
C ARG A 323 -39.24 25.75 -15.05
N SER A 324 -38.76 24.87 -14.19
CA SER A 324 -37.35 24.74 -13.85
C SER A 324 -36.98 23.27 -13.79
N ASP A 325 -35.79 22.93 -14.24
CA ASP A 325 -35.15 21.63 -14.04
C ASP A 325 -33.72 21.87 -13.57
N ARG A 326 -33.13 20.90 -12.88
CA ARG A 326 -31.79 21.04 -12.31
C ARG A 326 -30.99 19.74 -12.45
N ALA A 327 -29.68 19.90 -12.53
CA ALA A 327 -28.73 18.80 -12.46
C ALA A 327 -27.46 19.27 -11.76
N ALA A 328 -26.69 18.33 -11.20
CA ALA A 328 -25.31 18.61 -10.84
C ALA A 328 -24.47 18.86 -12.11
N CYS A 329 -23.35 19.55 -11.94
CA CYS A 329 -22.40 19.84 -13.00
C CYS A 329 -20.97 19.87 -12.46
N LEU A 330 -20.00 19.70 -13.36
CA LEU A 330 -18.59 19.65 -13.02
C LEU A 330 -17.82 20.71 -13.80
N ALA A 331 -17.08 21.55 -13.10
CA ALA A 331 -16.11 22.42 -13.74
C ALA A 331 -14.80 21.64 -13.94
N VAL A 332 -14.30 21.61 -15.17
CA VAL A 332 -13.11 20.86 -15.57
C VAL A 332 -12.12 21.77 -16.28
N ALA A 333 -10.83 21.55 -16.05
CA ALA A 333 -9.78 22.18 -16.84
C ALA A 333 -9.69 21.48 -18.20
N LEU A 334 -9.84 22.24 -19.29
CA LEU A 334 -9.73 21.73 -20.65
C LEU A 334 -8.33 22.07 -21.19
N PRO A 335 -7.60 21.08 -21.76
CA PRO A 335 -6.36 21.36 -22.48
C PRO A 335 -6.59 22.40 -23.56
N ASP A 336 -5.78 23.47 -23.57
CA ASP A 336 -5.76 24.54 -24.59
C ASP A 336 -7.03 25.42 -24.75
N GLN A 337 -8.12 25.13 -24.06
CA GLN A 337 -9.38 25.88 -24.14
C GLN A 337 -9.80 26.60 -22.85
N GLY A 338 -9.01 26.46 -21.78
CA GLY A 338 -9.29 27.10 -20.49
C GLY A 338 -10.18 26.23 -19.61
N GLN A 339 -11.39 26.71 -19.29
CA GLN A 339 -12.29 26.06 -18.34
C GLN A 339 -13.62 25.68 -18.99
N GLY A 340 -14.08 24.47 -18.71
CA GLY A 340 -15.36 23.95 -19.19
C GLY A 340 -16.27 23.53 -18.06
N ILE A 341 -17.58 23.70 -18.22
CA ILE A 341 -18.59 23.08 -17.35
C ILE A 341 -19.26 21.94 -18.10
N LEU A 342 -19.18 20.73 -17.52
CA LEU A 342 -19.88 19.54 -17.99
C LEU A 342 -21.32 19.57 -17.45
N VAL A 343 -22.29 19.53 -18.37
CA VAL A 343 -23.72 19.60 -18.06
C VAL A 343 -24.46 18.47 -18.80
N PRO A 344 -25.40 17.77 -18.15
CA PRO A 344 -26.28 16.82 -18.85
C PRO A 344 -27.03 17.45 -20.03
N ALA A 345 -26.94 16.85 -21.20
CA ALA A 345 -27.51 17.39 -22.43
C ALA A 345 -29.05 17.43 -22.41
N ASP A 346 -29.69 16.50 -21.70
CA ASP A 346 -31.14 16.42 -21.53
C ASP A 346 -31.72 17.56 -20.68
N LEU A 347 -30.88 18.32 -19.97
CA LEU A 347 -31.29 19.56 -19.30
C LEU A 347 -31.69 20.66 -20.29
N ILE A 348 -31.26 20.53 -21.55
CA ILE A 348 -31.51 21.49 -22.64
C ILE A 348 -32.35 20.85 -23.76
N ALA A 349 -32.04 19.61 -24.11
CA ALA A 349 -32.75 18.87 -25.14
C ALA A 349 -34.25 18.70 -24.79
N ASN A 350 -35.10 18.62 -25.82
CA ASN A 350 -36.54 18.32 -25.70
C ASN A 350 -37.43 19.34 -24.97
N LYS A 351 -37.08 20.63 -24.93
CA LYS A 351 -37.99 21.69 -24.47
C LYS A 351 -38.83 22.30 -25.60
N SER A 352 -39.44 21.43 -26.40
CA SER A 352 -40.20 21.76 -27.63
C SER A 352 -41.38 22.72 -27.44
N ASN A 353 -41.83 22.94 -26.20
CA ASN A 353 -42.92 23.85 -25.84
C ASN A 353 -42.45 25.12 -25.08
N ALA A 354 -41.14 25.39 -25.04
CA ALA A 354 -40.62 26.60 -24.42
C ALA A 354 -40.94 27.82 -25.30
N ALA A 355 -41.37 28.91 -24.67
CA ALA A 355 -41.54 30.19 -25.34
C ALA A 355 -40.17 30.69 -25.84
N GLU A 356 -40.14 31.22 -27.07
CA GLU A 356 -38.92 31.74 -27.70
C GLU A 356 -38.24 32.79 -26.81
N GLY A 357 -36.92 32.68 -26.63
CA GLY A 357 -36.12 33.58 -25.79
C GLY A 357 -36.37 33.50 -24.28
N SER A 358 -37.19 32.56 -23.79
CA SER A 358 -37.48 32.43 -22.35
C SER A 358 -36.57 31.47 -21.58
N PHE A 359 -35.72 30.72 -22.29
CA PHE A 359 -34.82 29.74 -21.70
C PHE A 359 -33.58 30.43 -21.12
N GLN A 360 -33.25 30.08 -19.88
CA GLN A 360 -32.06 30.53 -19.17
C GLN A 360 -31.40 29.35 -18.48
N LEU A 361 -30.07 29.32 -18.48
CA LEU A 361 -29.27 28.31 -17.81
C LEU A 361 -28.38 29.02 -16.79
N ASN A 362 -28.53 28.70 -15.51
CA ASN A 362 -27.77 29.34 -14.44
C ASN A 362 -26.89 28.30 -13.75
N TYR A 363 -25.60 28.54 -13.71
CA TYR A 363 -24.65 27.81 -12.89
C TYR A 363 -24.62 28.39 -11.48
N GLN A 364 -24.70 27.51 -10.49
CA GLN A 364 -24.69 27.87 -9.07
C GLN A 364 -23.64 27.01 -8.36
N ALA A 365 -22.61 27.65 -7.79
CA ALA A 365 -21.62 26.95 -6.96
C ALA A 365 -21.01 27.86 -5.89
N ASN A 366 -21.09 27.44 -4.63
CA ASN A 366 -20.57 28.15 -3.43
C ASN A 366 -20.75 29.69 -3.47
N GLY A 367 -21.97 30.15 -3.75
CA GLY A 367 -22.31 31.59 -3.75
C GLY A 367 -21.98 32.36 -5.02
N ALA A 368 -21.43 31.71 -6.06
CA ALA A 368 -21.34 32.27 -7.41
C ALA A 368 -22.54 31.80 -8.24
N ASP A 369 -23.30 32.77 -8.76
CA ASP A 369 -24.35 32.55 -9.75
C ASP A 369 -23.88 33.16 -11.08
N SER A 370 -23.70 32.33 -12.10
CA SER A 370 -23.33 32.77 -13.45
C SER A 370 -24.37 32.29 -14.47
N VAL A 371 -24.73 33.16 -15.40
CA VAL A 371 -25.61 32.78 -16.53
C VAL A 371 -24.74 32.13 -17.60
N LEU A 372 -25.10 30.91 -18.00
CA LEU A 372 -24.44 30.19 -19.08
C LEU A 372 -25.19 30.42 -20.39
N ASP A 373 -24.44 30.78 -21.44
CA ASP A 373 -24.97 30.93 -22.78
C ASP A 373 -25.40 29.56 -23.32
N ALA A 374 -26.67 29.43 -23.71
CA ALA A 374 -27.18 28.19 -24.28
C ALA A 374 -26.42 27.83 -25.56
N PRO A 375 -26.06 26.55 -25.78
CA PRO A 375 -25.25 26.17 -26.92
C PRO A 375 -26.09 26.23 -28.20
N ALA A 376 -25.45 26.55 -29.32
CA ALA A 376 -26.12 26.64 -30.63
C ALA A 376 -26.76 25.31 -31.09
N SER A 377 -26.25 24.18 -30.59
CA SER A 377 -26.82 22.84 -30.80
C SER A 377 -27.08 22.16 -29.44
N PRO A 378 -28.34 21.92 -29.05
CA PRO A 378 -28.69 21.33 -27.76
C PRO A 378 -28.60 19.80 -27.72
N ALA A 379 -28.31 19.14 -28.84
CA ALA A 379 -28.23 17.69 -28.93
C ALA A 379 -26.77 17.21 -28.89
N SER A 380 -26.45 16.35 -27.92
CA SER A 380 -25.17 15.64 -27.82
C SER A 380 -25.43 14.13 -27.81
N PRO A 381 -24.88 13.35 -28.76
CA PRO A 381 -24.99 11.89 -28.76
C PRO A 381 -24.30 11.24 -27.55
N ASP A 382 -23.36 11.96 -26.92
CA ASP A 382 -22.58 11.51 -25.77
C ASP A 382 -23.26 11.88 -24.43
N GLY A 383 -24.43 12.53 -24.48
CA GLY A 383 -25.24 12.85 -23.30
C GLY A 383 -24.70 13.98 -22.41
N ILE A 384 -23.49 14.47 -22.66
CA ILE A 384 -22.86 15.62 -21.98
C ILE A 384 -22.70 16.78 -22.96
N LEU A 385 -22.89 18.01 -22.47
CA LEU A 385 -22.52 19.25 -23.13
C LEU A 385 -21.41 19.93 -22.34
N VAL A 386 -20.48 20.56 -23.05
CA VAL A 386 -19.37 21.33 -22.47
C VAL A 386 -19.60 22.80 -22.74
N PHE A 387 -19.73 23.60 -21.67
CA PHE A 387 -19.84 25.06 -21.75
C PHE A 387 -18.49 25.68 -21.47
N GLN A 388 -17.95 26.43 -22.43
CA GLN A 388 -16.74 27.22 -22.21
C GLN A 388 -17.06 28.39 -21.30
N VAL A 389 -16.24 28.61 -20.28
CA VAL A 389 -16.41 29.68 -19.30
C VAL A 389 -15.11 30.48 -19.21
N ALA A 390 -15.21 31.80 -19.07
CA ALA A 390 -14.03 32.64 -18.93
C ALA A 390 -13.28 32.28 -17.64
N ASP A 391 -11.94 32.28 -17.70
CA ASP A 391 -11.07 31.82 -16.60
C ASP A 391 -11.30 32.51 -15.24
N SER A 392 -11.94 33.69 -15.25
CA SER A 392 -12.24 34.51 -14.07
C SER A 392 -13.57 34.20 -13.38
N GLU A 393 -14.44 33.37 -13.96
CA GLU A 393 -15.80 33.14 -13.43
C GLU A 393 -15.92 31.95 -12.48
N ILE A 394 -14.99 30.98 -12.53
CA ILE A 394 -15.00 29.80 -11.65
C ILE A 394 -13.75 29.82 -10.74
N PRO A 395 -13.90 29.76 -9.41
CA PRO A 395 -12.77 29.67 -8.49
C PRO A 395 -11.90 28.41 -8.76
N GLN A 396 -10.58 28.54 -8.70
CA GLN A 396 -9.64 27.44 -8.98
C GLN A 396 -9.87 26.19 -8.11
N ASN A 397 -10.33 26.35 -6.87
CA ASN A 397 -10.64 25.24 -5.97
C ASN A 397 -11.92 24.47 -6.33
N GLN A 398 -12.70 24.96 -7.31
CA GLN A 398 -13.89 24.30 -7.84
C GLN A 398 -13.64 23.59 -9.17
N ILE A 399 -12.41 23.68 -9.71
CA ILE A 399 -12.04 23.11 -11.01
C ILE A 399 -11.38 21.75 -10.79
N ILE A 400 -11.85 20.75 -11.51
CA ILE A 400 -11.19 19.44 -11.60
C ILE A 400 -10.04 19.58 -12.61
N THR A 401 -8.82 19.44 -12.12
CA THR A 401 -7.60 19.55 -12.91
C THR A 401 -7.43 18.34 -13.84
N ALA A 402 -6.70 18.54 -14.95
CA ALA A 402 -6.55 17.53 -16.00
C ALA A 402 -5.91 16.22 -15.50
N ASP A 403 -5.06 16.26 -14.46
CA ASP A 403 -4.45 15.06 -13.86
C ASP A 403 -5.49 14.15 -13.15
N ARG A 404 -6.62 14.73 -12.73
CA ARG A 404 -7.75 14.04 -12.09
C ARG A 404 -8.80 13.55 -13.09
N ILE A 405 -8.58 13.70 -14.39
CA ILE A 405 -9.51 13.31 -15.45
C ILE A 405 -8.89 12.19 -16.29
N ARG A 406 -9.73 11.25 -16.74
CA ARG A 406 -9.31 10.20 -17.69
C ARG A 406 -10.47 9.78 -18.59
N ILE A 407 -10.17 9.59 -19.87
CA ILE A 407 -11.08 8.95 -20.83
C ILE A 407 -11.08 7.43 -20.58
N PRO A 408 -12.21 6.83 -20.15
CA PRO A 408 -12.27 5.39 -19.97
C PRO A 408 -12.32 4.66 -21.33
N GLN A 409 -11.78 3.44 -21.37
CA GLN A 409 -11.77 2.62 -22.59
C GLN A 409 -12.95 1.63 -22.66
N SER A 410 -13.48 1.25 -21.50
CA SER A 410 -14.60 0.33 -21.35
C SER A 410 -15.27 0.58 -19.99
N PRO A 411 -16.49 0.05 -19.77
CA PRO A 411 -17.09 0.04 -18.44
C PRO A 411 -16.17 -0.60 -17.40
N GLU A 412 -16.10 -0.01 -16.22
CA GLU A 412 -15.29 -0.46 -15.10
C GLU A 412 -15.94 -0.10 -13.76
N ASP A 413 -15.49 -0.72 -12.68
CA ASP A 413 -15.96 -0.44 -11.33
C ASP A 413 -15.74 1.04 -11.00
N CYS A 414 -16.81 1.73 -10.62
CA CYS A 414 -16.78 3.16 -10.42
C CYS A 414 -17.64 3.58 -9.23
N PHE A 415 -17.46 4.83 -8.81
CA PHE A 415 -18.28 5.47 -7.80
C PHE A 415 -19.02 6.64 -8.42
N ALA A 416 -20.34 6.69 -8.23
CA ALA A 416 -21.12 7.90 -8.41
C ALA A 416 -20.97 8.76 -7.16
N VAL A 417 -20.61 10.03 -7.33
CA VAL A 417 -20.40 10.99 -6.24
C VAL A 417 -21.29 12.19 -6.48
N ASN A 418 -22.15 12.53 -5.50
CA ASN A 418 -22.89 13.78 -5.50
C ASN A 418 -22.91 14.46 -4.11
N ARG A 419 -23.53 15.63 -4.01
CA ARG A 419 -23.83 16.34 -2.77
C ARG A 419 -25.33 16.29 -2.52
N ARG A 420 -25.73 15.97 -1.29
CA ARG A 420 -27.11 16.14 -0.83
C ARG A 420 -27.36 17.65 -0.66
N SER A 421 -28.49 18.14 -1.14
CA SER A 421 -28.79 19.58 -1.17
C SER A 421 -28.71 20.18 0.24
N GLY A 422 -27.67 20.98 0.49
CA GLY A 422 -27.33 21.66 1.74
C GLY A 422 -25.98 22.39 1.56
N ASP A 423 -25.81 23.54 2.20
CA ASP A 423 -24.64 24.44 2.05
C ASP A 423 -23.37 23.89 2.74
N ASP A 424 -23.45 22.72 3.36
CA ASP A 424 -22.36 22.11 4.13
C ASP A 424 -21.57 21.11 3.28
N GLN A 425 -20.23 21.19 3.34
CA GLN A 425 -19.34 20.30 2.59
C GLN A 425 -19.39 18.84 3.08
N SER A 426 -20.01 18.58 4.23
CA SER A 426 -20.10 17.27 4.87
C SER A 426 -21.11 16.30 4.25
N ASP A 427 -21.99 16.76 3.35
CA ASP A 427 -23.12 15.98 2.82
C ASP A 427 -22.82 15.34 1.45
N VAL A 428 -21.61 14.78 1.31
CA VAL A 428 -21.24 14.04 0.10
C VAL A 428 -21.81 12.62 0.16
N VAL A 429 -22.53 12.24 -0.89
CA VAL A 429 -23.06 10.89 -1.08
C VAL A 429 -22.25 10.17 -2.14
N ILE A 430 -21.88 8.93 -1.86
CA ILE A 430 -21.07 8.08 -2.74
C ILE A 430 -21.77 6.73 -2.86
N GLU A 431 -22.01 6.28 -4.08
CA GLU A 431 -22.58 4.96 -4.37
C GLU A 431 -21.68 4.22 -5.35
N MET A 432 -21.45 2.93 -5.08
CA MET A 432 -20.64 2.07 -5.95
C MET A 432 -21.50 1.53 -7.09
N ILE A 433 -20.95 1.54 -8.30
CA ILE A 433 -21.52 0.90 -9.47
C ILE A 433 -20.50 -0.11 -9.99
N GLY A 434 -20.85 -1.40 -9.93
CA GLY A 434 -20.00 -2.48 -10.44
C GLY A 434 -20.00 -2.53 -11.97
N ALA A 435 -18.86 -2.88 -12.56
CA ALA A 435 -18.70 -2.98 -14.01
C ALA A 435 -19.72 -3.94 -14.65
N GLU A 436 -20.12 -5.00 -13.93
CA GLU A 436 -21.11 -5.97 -14.36
C GLU A 436 -22.54 -5.41 -14.49
N GLN A 437 -22.82 -4.29 -13.81
CA GLN A 437 -24.09 -3.59 -13.91
C GLN A 437 -24.13 -2.65 -15.12
N LEU A 438 -22.99 -2.43 -15.79
CA LEU A 438 -22.85 -1.50 -16.90
C LEU A 438 -22.88 -2.24 -18.24
N GLY A 439 -23.79 -1.81 -19.13
CA GLY A 439 -23.83 -2.26 -20.52
C GLY A 439 -23.38 -1.14 -21.46
N ASP A 440 -22.36 -1.39 -22.28
CA ASP A 440 -21.89 -0.41 -23.27
C ASP A 440 -22.78 -0.40 -24.52
N ASN A 441 -23.39 0.75 -24.81
CA ASN A 441 -24.21 0.98 -26.00
C ASN A 441 -23.50 1.81 -27.08
N GLY A 442 -22.19 2.04 -26.95
CA GLY A 442 -21.36 2.78 -27.90
C GLY A 442 -21.04 4.19 -27.43
N SER A 443 -22.04 5.01 -27.09
CA SER A 443 -21.83 6.39 -26.58
C SER A 443 -22.15 6.57 -25.09
N LEU A 444 -22.95 5.67 -24.52
CA LEU A 444 -23.40 5.70 -23.13
C LEU A 444 -23.30 4.29 -22.54
N TRP A 445 -23.14 4.21 -21.22
CA TRP A 445 -23.22 2.95 -20.49
C TRP A 445 -24.53 2.87 -19.72
N ASP A 446 -25.37 1.90 -20.07
CA ASP A 446 -26.63 1.66 -19.36
C ASP A 446 -26.35 1.01 -18.01
N CYS A 447 -26.90 1.58 -16.93
CA CYS A 447 -26.78 1.03 -15.60
C CYS A 447 -28.01 0.17 -15.28
N ARG A 448 -27.81 -1.14 -15.14
CA ARG A 448 -28.86 -2.11 -14.79
C ARG A 448 -29.12 -2.06 -13.29
N GLU A 449 -30.39 -2.16 -12.88
CA GLU A 449 -30.83 -2.34 -11.48
C GLU A 449 -30.57 -1.19 -10.50
N ALA A 450 -30.10 -0.03 -10.96
CA ALA A 450 -29.70 1.05 -10.07
C ALA A 450 -30.87 1.97 -9.67
N LYS A 451 -31.06 2.17 -8.36
CA LYS A 451 -32.10 3.03 -7.78
C LYS A 451 -31.60 4.46 -7.53
N PHE A 452 -31.17 5.13 -8.58
CA PHE A 452 -30.76 6.53 -8.51
C PHE A 452 -31.95 7.46 -8.75
N SER A 453 -32.24 8.37 -7.81
CA SER A 453 -33.26 9.41 -8.01
C SER A 453 -32.70 10.58 -8.82
N ARG A 454 -33.46 11.07 -9.81
CA ARG A 454 -33.04 12.21 -10.65
C ARG A 454 -32.67 13.44 -9.83
N GLU A 455 -33.45 13.72 -8.78
CA GLU A 455 -33.24 14.88 -7.90
C GLU A 455 -31.86 14.89 -7.21
N VAL A 456 -31.32 13.73 -6.89
CA VAL A 456 -30.06 13.61 -6.14
C VAL A 456 -28.89 13.24 -7.03
N TRP A 457 -29.10 12.53 -8.13
CA TRP A 457 -28.00 11.86 -8.85
C TRP A 457 -27.79 12.32 -10.29
N HIS A 458 -28.73 13.10 -10.84
CA HIS A 458 -28.59 13.58 -12.21
C HIS A 458 -27.46 14.61 -12.32
N GLY A 459 -26.49 14.34 -13.18
CA GLY A 459 -25.29 15.15 -13.33
C GLY A 459 -24.17 14.84 -12.33
N ALA A 460 -24.33 13.79 -11.51
CA ALA A 460 -23.33 13.40 -10.51
C ALA A 460 -22.01 12.98 -11.19
N ALA A 461 -20.89 13.20 -10.50
CA ALA A 461 -19.58 12.76 -10.99
C ALA A 461 -19.46 11.24 -10.95
N VAL A 462 -18.90 10.65 -12.00
CA VAL A 462 -18.51 9.24 -12.00
C VAL A 462 -16.99 9.16 -11.97
N ILE A 463 -16.44 8.59 -10.91
CA ILE A 463 -15.00 8.40 -10.72
C ILE A 463 -14.64 6.92 -10.74
N SER A 464 -13.49 6.58 -11.30
CA SER A 464 -13.00 5.19 -11.31
C SER A 464 -12.64 4.71 -9.90
N SER A 465 -12.99 3.48 -9.56
CA SER A 465 -12.56 2.87 -8.29
C SER A 465 -11.07 2.51 -8.27
N ARG A 466 -10.42 2.46 -9.45
CA ARG A 466 -9.02 2.06 -9.60
C ARG A 466 -8.04 3.20 -9.33
N ASP A 467 -8.33 4.37 -9.89
CA ASP A 467 -7.43 5.53 -9.87
C ASP A 467 -8.09 6.83 -9.40
N GLU A 468 -9.35 6.78 -8.96
CA GLU A 468 -10.15 7.92 -8.47
C GLU A 468 -10.29 9.10 -9.46
N LYS A 469 -9.97 8.86 -10.74
CA LYS A 469 -10.12 9.88 -11.78
C LYS A 469 -11.56 9.99 -12.24
N LEU A 470 -11.97 11.21 -12.60
CA LEU A 470 -13.24 11.47 -13.27
C LEU A 470 -13.23 10.80 -14.64
N ILE A 471 -14.20 9.91 -14.85
CA ILE A 471 -14.36 9.15 -16.09
C ILE A 471 -15.70 9.42 -16.79
N GLY A 472 -16.63 10.10 -16.14
CA GLY A 472 -17.95 10.37 -16.73
C GLY A 472 -18.90 11.15 -15.82
N VAL A 473 -20.13 11.29 -16.30
CA VAL A 473 -21.25 11.93 -15.61
C VAL A 473 -22.44 10.98 -15.58
N LEU A 474 -23.12 10.89 -14.43
CA LEU A 474 -24.30 10.06 -14.26
C LEU A 474 -25.55 10.77 -14.78
N LEU A 475 -26.27 10.13 -15.69
CA LEU A 475 -27.52 10.60 -16.29
C LEU A 475 -28.69 9.79 -15.72
N VAL A 476 -29.69 10.47 -15.16
CA VAL A 476 -30.90 9.84 -14.61
C VAL A 476 -32.09 10.52 -15.27
N ASN A 477 -32.68 9.88 -16.28
CA ASN A 477 -33.73 10.46 -17.11
C ASN A 477 -34.89 9.45 -17.30
N GLU A 478 -35.89 9.82 -18.11
CA GLU A 478 -37.05 8.96 -18.37
C GLU A 478 -36.69 7.63 -19.06
N LYS A 479 -35.56 7.55 -19.75
CA LYS A 479 -35.06 6.33 -20.41
C LYS A 479 -34.37 5.37 -19.44
N GLY A 480 -34.01 5.84 -18.23
CA GLY A 480 -33.35 5.06 -17.21
C GLY A 480 -32.12 5.76 -16.64
N VAL A 481 -31.23 4.96 -16.03
CA VAL A 481 -29.94 5.43 -15.52
C VAL A 481 -28.84 5.02 -16.47
N GLN A 482 -28.05 6.00 -16.89
CA GLN A 482 -26.94 5.81 -17.82
C GLN A 482 -25.71 6.58 -17.32
N ILE A 483 -24.52 6.14 -17.66
CA ILE A 483 -23.28 6.89 -17.48
C ILE A 483 -22.88 7.41 -18.85
N ALA A 484 -22.66 8.72 -18.94
CA ALA A 484 -21.99 9.33 -20.07
C ALA A 484 -20.48 9.33 -19.78
N PRO A 485 -19.70 8.42 -20.40
CA PRO A 485 -18.25 8.45 -20.25
C PRO A 485 -17.69 9.73 -20.89
N LEU A 486 -16.58 10.23 -20.36
CA LEU A 486 -15.85 11.32 -20.97
C LEU A 486 -15.23 10.81 -22.27
N THR A 487 -15.72 11.30 -23.40
CA THR A 487 -15.17 11.13 -24.75
C THR A 487 -14.34 12.38 -25.10
N ASP A 488 -13.35 12.24 -26.00
CA ASP A 488 -12.41 13.28 -26.49
C ASP A 488 -12.74 14.70 -25.97
N LEU A 489 -12.26 15.00 -24.76
CA LEU A 489 -12.09 16.39 -24.35
C LEU A 489 -11.10 16.95 -25.38
N PRO A 490 -11.43 18.05 -26.08
CA PRO A 490 -10.71 18.44 -27.29
C PRO A 490 -9.19 18.39 -27.08
N ASP A 491 -8.55 17.38 -27.66
CA ASP A 491 -7.15 17.08 -27.44
C ASP A 491 -6.29 18.12 -28.18
N GLY A 492 -5.35 18.71 -27.46
CA GLY A 492 -4.33 19.67 -27.92
C GLY A 492 -3.31 19.14 -28.93
N THR A 493 -3.65 18.12 -29.73
CA THR A 493 -2.75 17.60 -30.77
C THR A 493 -3.43 17.55 -32.14
N GLY A 494 -3.88 18.71 -32.60
CA GLY A 494 -4.20 18.96 -34.01
C GLY A 494 -3.10 19.80 -34.66
N SER A 495 -2.15 19.17 -35.34
CA SER A 495 -1.25 19.85 -36.27
C SER A 495 -2.06 20.71 -37.24
N PRO A 496 -1.72 21.99 -37.49
CA PRO A 496 -2.48 22.81 -38.42
C PRO A 496 -2.37 22.21 -39.83
N ALA A 497 -3.51 21.83 -40.39
CA ALA A 497 -3.60 21.50 -41.81
C ALA A 497 -3.28 22.77 -42.61
N ARG A 498 -2.33 22.59 -43.53
CA ARG A 498 -1.80 23.60 -44.47
C ARG A 498 -2.85 24.16 -45.41
#